data_AF-A0A0D1WNP4-F1
#
_entry.id   AF-A0A0D1WNP4-F1
#
_cell.length_a   1.000
_cell.length_b   1.000
_cell.length_c   1.000
_cell.angle_alpha   90.00
_cell.angle_beta   90.00
_cell.angle_gamma   90.00
#
_symmetry.space_group_name_H-M   'P 1'
#
loop_
_entity.id
_entity.type
_entity.pdbx_description
1 polymer ?
#
loop_
_entity_poly.entity_id
_entity_poly.type
_entity_poly.pdbx_seq_one_letter_code
_entity_poly.pdbx_strand_id
1 'polypeptide(L)'
;MVPGLIIVGETLQHKLSVAGIVFGWGMNVFGVMVTSVATVAFALDCYSSASGEVSALINMARVGAGFSVPYFVESWVEKQGYALTFGLQAVVVAVAFIILACIQVYGARLRAWAGPVHPLPLSGIRHK
;
A
#
# COMPACT_ATOMS: atom_id res chain seq x y z
N MET A 1 -9.95 4.23 -1.25
CA MET A 1 -8.77 4.39 -2.13
C MET A 1 -9.19 4.63 -3.58
N VAL A 2 -9.61 3.60 -4.33
CA VAL A 2 -9.92 3.68 -5.78
C VAL A 2 -10.90 4.80 -6.16
N PRO A 3 -12.14 4.87 -5.61
CA PRO A 3 -13.06 5.96 -5.96
C PRO A 3 -12.56 7.35 -5.53
N GLY A 4 -11.77 7.42 -4.45
CA GLY A 4 -11.19 8.69 -3.98
C GLY A 4 -10.17 9.27 -4.96
N LEU A 5 -9.33 8.42 -5.55
CA LEU A 5 -8.35 8.84 -6.57
C LEU A 5 -9.03 9.32 -7.85
N ILE A 6 -10.11 8.64 -8.27
CA ILE A 6 -10.89 9.04 -9.45
C ILE A 6 -11.56 10.40 -9.22
N ILE A 7 -12.19 10.60 -8.05
CA ILE A 7 -12.83 11.88 -7.71
C ILE A 7 -11.81 13.02 -7.70
N VAL A 8 -10.60 12.80 -7.15
CA VAL A 8 -9.53 13.81 -7.16
C VAL A 8 -9.05 14.12 -8.58
N GLY A 9 -8.83 13.10 -9.42
CA GLY A 9 -8.42 13.28 -10.81
C GLY A 9 -9.43 14.10 -11.63
N GLU A 10 -10.71 13.73 -11.55
CA GLU A 10 -11.80 14.41 -12.26
C GLU A 10 -12.04 15.83 -11.73
N THR A 11 -11.98 16.05 -10.42
CA THR A 11 -12.16 17.39 -9.85
C THR A 11 -11.01 18.34 -10.20
N LEU A 12 -9.77 17.84 -10.26
CA LEU A 12 -8.63 18.64 -10.70
C LEU A 12 -8.68 18.96 -12.20
N GLN A 13 -9.09 18.01 -13.04
CA GLN A 13 -9.19 18.22 -14.48
C GLN A 13 -10.30 19.20 -14.87
N HIS A 14 -11.46 19.11 -14.23
CA HIS A 14 -12.59 20.00 -14.50
C HIS A 14 -12.60 21.28 -13.65
N LYS A 15 -11.54 21.52 -12.85
CA LYS A 15 -11.44 22.65 -11.89
C LYS A 15 -12.70 22.80 -11.02
N LEU A 16 -13.22 21.67 -10.55
CA LEU A 16 -14.41 21.64 -9.70
C LEU A 16 -14.13 22.18 -8.29
N SER A 17 -15.22 22.36 -7.52
CA SER A 17 -15.18 22.80 -6.13
C SER A 17 -14.14 22.05 -5.27
N VAL A 18 -13.44 22.79 -4.42
CA VAL A 18 -12.47 22.30 -3.43
C VAL A 18 -13.07 21.22 -2.52
N ALA A 19 -14.38 21.26 -2.29
CA ALA A 19 -15.09 20.25 -1.49
C ALA A 19 -14.95 18.83 -2.08
N GLY A 20 -14.92 18.70 -3.41
CA GLY A 20 -14.73 17.40 -4.06
C GLY A 20 -13.32 16.83 -3.90
N ILE A 21 -12.30 17.70 -3.87
CA ILE A 21 -10.91 17.31 -3.59
C ILE A 21 -10.79 16.82 -2.15
N VAL A 22 -11.35 17.56 -1.19
CA VAL A 22 -11.31 17.18 0.24
C VAL A 22 -11.99 15.84 0.46
N PHE A 23 -13.16 15.63 -0.13
CA PHE A 23 -13.90 14.36 0.01
C PHE A 23 -13.18 13.19 -0.66
N GLY A 24 -12.69 13.38 -1.89
CA GLY A 24 -11.93 12.37 -2.62
C GLY A 24 -10.63 11.98 -1.90
N TRP A 25 -9.90 12.97 -1.38
CA TRP A 25 -8.69 12.73 -0.59
C TRP A 25 -9.01 12.03 0.74
N GLY A 26 -10.06 12.47 1.44
CA GLY A 26 -10.51 11.85 2.69
C GLY A 26 -10.86 10.37 2.52
N MET A 27 -11.60 10.02 1.47
CA MET A 27 -11.90 8.63 1.11
C MET A 27 -10.65 7.81 0.75
N ASN A 28 -9.64 8.46 0.15
CA ASN A 28 -8.38 7.80 -0.15
C ASN A 28 -7.60 7.48 1.12
N VAL A 29 -7.37 8.47 1.98
CA VAL A 29 -6.64 8.33 3.24
C VAL A 29 -7.33 7.33 4.17
N PHE A 30 -8.65 7.39 4.30
CA PHE A 30 -9.40 6.42 5.10
C PHE A 30 -9.14 4.97 4.66
N GLY A 31 -9.22 4.71 3.35
CA GLY A 31 -8.96 3.37 2.83
C GLY A 31 -7.50 2.92 2.99
N VAL A 32 -6.53 3.83 2.86
CA VAL A 32 -5.10 3.52 3.12
C VAL A 32 -4.90 3.10 4.57
N MET A 33 -5.51 3.82 5.52
CA MET A 33 -5.34 3.53 6.94
C MET A 33 -5.90 2.15 7.30
N VAL A 34 -7.12 1.83 6.85
CA VAL A 34 -7.72 0.50 7.12
C VAL A 34 -6.87 -0.62 6.52
N THR A 35 -6.46 -0.49 5.26
CA THR A 35 -5.74 -1.55 4.54
C THR A 35 -4.34 -1.75 5.10
N SER A 36 -3.63 -0.67 5.42
CA SER A 36 -2.27 -0.73 5.91
C SER A 36 -2.17 -1.42 7.27
N VAL A 37 -3.08 -1.09 8.20
CA VAL A 37 -3.13 -1.72 9.52
C VAL A 37 -3.45 -3.21 9.39
N ALA A 38 -4.48 -3.55 8.60
CA ALA A 38 -4.86 -4.95 8.39
C ALA A 38 -3.73 -5.79 7.76
N THR A 39 -3.00 -5.23 6.79
CA THR A 39 -1.91 -5.92 6.09
C THR A 39 -0.71 -6.17 7.01
N VAL A 40 -0.32 -5.16 7.80
CA VAL A 40 0.79 -5.29 8.76
C VAL A 40 0.43 -6.33 9.83
N ALA A 41 -0.76 -6.24 10.43
CA ALA A 41 -1.22 -7.20 11.43
C ALA A 41 -1.20 -8.64 10.87
N PHE A 42 -1.77 -8.86 9.68
CA PHE A 42 -1.74 -10.16 9.03
C PHE A 42 -0.32 -10.69 8.80
N ALA A 43 0.60 -9.84 8.34
CA ALA A 43 1.98 -10.26 8.11
C ALA A 43 2.69 -10.65 9.42
N LEU A 44 2.44 -9.91 10.51
CA LEU A 44 3.03 -10.19 11.82
C LEU A 44 2.45 -11.46 12.46
N ASP A 45 1.14 -11.68 12.36
CA ASP A 45 0.48 -12.89 12.86
C ASP A 45 1.02 -14.15 12.19
N CYS A 46 1.44 -14.01 10.93
CA CYS A 46 1.90 -15.12 10.11
C CYS A 46 3.40 -15.42 10.25
N TYR A 47 4.17 -14.47 10.76
CA TYR A 47 5.63 -14.54 10.94
C TYR A 47 6.02 -14.07 12.35
N SER A 48 5.36 -14.59 13.39
CA SER A 48 5.56 -14.16 14.77
C SER A 48 7.01 -14.36 15.27
N SER A 49 7.72 -15.37 14.77
CA SER A 49 9.13 -15.66 15.10
C SER A 49 10.14 -14.70 14.48
N ALA A 50 9.78 -13.98 13.39
CA ALA A 50 10.64 -13.02 12.69
C ALA A 50 9.96 -11.64 12.55
N SER A 51 9.07 -11.29 13.49
CA SER A 51 8.24 -10.09 13.48
C SER A 51 9.04 -8.79 13.29
N GLY A 52 10.24 -8.69 13.88
CA GLY A 52 11.12 -7.53 13.75
C GLY A 52 11.64 -7.32 12.32
N GLU A 53 12.09 -8.39 11.66
CA GLU A 53 12.63 -8.35 10.29
C GLU A 53 11.52 -8.06 9.28
N VAL A 54 10.36 -8.72 9.43
CA VAL A 54 9.19 -8.51 8.57
C VAL A 54 8.67 -7.07 8.70
N SER A 55 8.60 -6.54 9.92
CA SER A 55 8.22 -5.14 10.15
C SER A 55 9.22 -4.16 9.53
N ALA A 56 10.53 -4.44 9.63
CA ALA A 56 11.56 -3.61 9.00
C ALA A 56 11.42 -3.59 7.47
N LEU A 57 11.21 -4.74 6.83
CA LEU A 57 11.00 -4.84 5.38
C LEU A 57 9.74 -4.11 4.92
N ILE A 58 8.62 -4.25 5.64
CA ILE A 58 7.37 -3.56 5.31
C ILE A 58 7.54 -2.04 5.41
N ASN A 59 8.21 -1.55 6.46
CA ASN A 59 8.47 -0.13 6.62
C ASN A 59 9.45 0.42 5.58
N MET A 60 10.48 -0.36 5.22
CA MET A 60 11.40 0.00 4.13
C MET A 60 10.66 0.14 2.80
N ALA A 61 9.83 -0.85 2.45
CA ALA A 61 9.03 -0.81 1.22
C ALA A 61 8.06 0.39 1.21
N ARG A 62 7.44 0.70 2.36
CA ARG A 62 6.54 1.85 2.52
C ARG A 62 7.25 3.18 2.26
N VAL A 63 8.40 3.40 2.88
CA VAL A 63 9.14 4.66 2.73
C VAL A 63 9.71 4.77 1.31
N GLY A 64 10.25 3.68 0.76
CA GLY A 64 10.78 3.64 -0.60
C GLY A 64 9.71 3.97 -1.64
N ALA A 65 8.55 3.33 -1.58
CA ALA A 65 7.43 3.61 -2.47
C ALA A 65 6.86 5.03 -2.27
N GLY A 66 6.76 5.48 -1.02
CA GLY A 66 6.29 6.83 -0.69
C GLY A 66 7.21 7.92 -1.23
N PHE A 67 8.52 7.67 -1.24
CA PHE A 67 9.51 8.58 -1.80
C PHE A 67 9.50 8.57 -3.33
N SER A 68 9.32 7.42 -3.98
CA SER A 68 9.40 7.34 -5.45
C SER A 68 8.22 8.01 -6.17
N VAL A 69 7.00 7.88 -5.65
CA VAL A 69 5.77 8.30 -6.35
C VAL A 69 5.76 9.78 -6.74
N PRO A 70 6.08 10.75 -5.86
CA PRO A 70 6.04 12.18 -6.19
C PRO A 70 6.92 12.57 -7.38
N TYR A 71 8.10 11.95 -7.53
CA TYR A 71 9.02 12.24 -8.64
C TYR A 71 8.43 11.90 -10.01
N PHE A 72 7.59 10.87 -10.09
CA PHE A 72 7.00 10.44 -11.35
C PHE A 72 5.66 11.13 -11.63
N VAL A 73 4.90 11.51 -10.60
CA VAL A 73 3.56 12.09 -10.77
C VAL A 73 3.59 13.41 -11.52
N GLU A 74 4.51 14.33 -11.18
CA GLU A 74 4.57 15.66 -11.79
C GLU A 74 4.81 15.58 -13.31
N SER A 75 5.87 14.88 -13.71
CA SER A 75 6.21 14.67 -15.14
C SER A 75 5.13 13.93 -15.94
N TRP A 76 4.29 13.15 -15.26
CA TRP A 76 3.21 12.39 -15.90
C TRP A 76 1.96 13.24 -16.12
N VAL A 77 1.61 14.06 -15.11
CA VAL A 77 0.52 15.02 -15.18
C VAL A 77 0.76 16.03 -16.30
N GLU A 78 1.99 16.51 -16.47
CA GLU A 78 2.33 17.44 -17.57
C GLU A 78 2.09 16.84 -18.96
N LYS A 79 2.27 15.51 -19.11
CA LYS A 79 2.16 14.83 -20.40
C LYS A 79 0.75 14.36 -20.74
N GLN A 80 -0.04 13.91 -19.75
CA GLN A 80 -1.30 13.20 -19.97
C GLN A 80 -2.51 13.81 -19.23
N GLY A 81 -2.28 14.80 -18.38
CA GLY A 81 -3.34 15.46 -17.61
C GLY A 81 -3.75 14.71 -16.33
N TYR A 82 -4.44 15.43 -15.45
CA TYR A 82 -4.73 14.97 -14.09
C TYR A 82 -5.68 13.76 -14.03
N ALA A 83 -6.74 13.69 -14.83
CA ALA A 83 -7.70 12.58 -14.72
C ALA A 83 -7.11 11.25 -15.17
N LEU A 84 -6.30 11.23 -16.24
CA LEU A 84 -5.66 10.01 -16.71
C LEU A 84 -4.58 9.51 -15.74
N THR A 85 -3.74 10.40 -15.19
CA THR A 85 -2.70 10.00 -14.23
C THR A 85 -3.30 9.42 -12.95
N PHE A 86 -4.26 10.13 -12.33
CA PHE A 86 -4.92 9.64 -11.11
C PHE A 86 -5.85 8.44 -11.39
N GLY A 87 -6.48 8.38 -12.56
CA GLY A 87 -7.29 7.24 -13.00
C GLY A 87 -6.46 5.97 -13.17
N LEU A 88 -5.28 6.05 -13.81
CA LEU A 88 -4.40 4.90 -13.96
C LEU A 88 -3.80 4.46 -12.62
N GLN A 89 -3.48 5.41 -11.74
CA GLN A 89 -3.09 5.10 -10.36
C GLN A 89 -4.20 4.34 -9.62
N ALA A 90 -5.47 4.70 -9.83
CA ALA A 90 -6.60 3.98 -9.25
C ALA A 90 -6.69 2.53 -9.78
N VAL A 91 -6.41 2.29 -11.07
CA VAL A 91 -6.34 0.95 -11.66
C VAL A 91 -5.21 0.12 -11.03
N VAL A 92 -4.00 0.69 -10.91
CA VAL A 92 -2.86 0.01 -10.28
C VAL A 92 -3.18 -0.39 -8.85
N VAL A 93 -3.82 0.51 -8.08
CA VAL A 93 -4.27 0.21 -6.72
C VAL A 93 -5.30 -0.92 -6.72
N ALA A 94 -6.29 -0.90 -7.62
CA ALA A 94 -7.30 -1.96 -7.70
C ALA A 94 -6.68 -3.33 -8.01
N VAL A 95 -5.73 -3.40 -8.95
CA VAL A 95 -5.00 -4.63 -9.27
C VAL A 95 -4.17 -5.13 -8.08
N ALA A 96 -3.49 -4.23 -7.37
CA ALA A 96 -2.73 -4.57 -6.17
C ALA A 96 -3.64 -5.16 -5.07
N PHE A 97 -4.85 -4.61 -4.89
CA PHE A 97 -5.84 -5.18 -3.96
C PHE A 97 -6.28 -6.59 -4.35
N ILE A 98 -6.45 -6.86 -5.65
CA ILE A 98 -6.80 -8.21 -6.13
C ILE A 98 -5.67 -9.19 -5.78
N ILE A 99 -4.41 -8.81 -6.02
CA ILE A 99 -3.25 -9.64 -5.69
C ILE A 99 -3.19 -9.89 -4.18
N LEU A 100 -3.39 -8.86 -3.34
CA LEU A 100 -3.42 -9.02 -1.89
C LEU A 100 -4.56 -9.92 -1.43
N ALA A 101 -5.76 -9.77 -1.99
CA ALA A 101 -6.90 -10.64 -1.69
C ALA A 101 -6.58 -12.11 -2.05
N CYS A 102 -5.98 -12.35 -3.21
CA CYS A 102 -5.50 -13.68 -3.59
C CYS A 102 -4.50 -14.23 -2.57
N ILE A 103 -3.51 -13.43 -2.14
CA ILE A 103 -2.51 -13.87 -1.15
C ILE A 103 -3.16 -14.16 0.21
N GLN A 104 -4.17 -13.39 0.63
CA GLN A 104 -4.88 -13.67 1.88
C GLN A 104 -5.67 -14.98 1.82
N VAL A 105 -6.35 -15.26 0.71
CA VAL A 105 -7.13 -16.51 0.52
C VAL A 105 -6.21 -17.73 0.39
N TYR A 106 -5.13 -17.63 -0.39
CA TYR A 106 -4.19 -18.73 -0.61
C TYR A 106 -3.04 -18.78 0.42
N GLY A 107 -3.03 -17.87 1.40
CA GLY A 107 -1.93 -17.68 2.34
C GLY A 107 -1.60 -18.92 3.18
N ALA A 108 -2.62 -19.72 3.53
CA ALA A 108 -2.41 -20.98 4.25
C ALA A 108 -1.64 -22.00 3.41
N ARG A 109 -1.93 -22.09 2.10
CA ARG A 109 -1.22 -22.98 1.16
C ARG A 109 0.20 -22.49 0.87
N LEU A 110 0.38 -21.18 0.73
CA LEU A 110 1.69 -20.57 0.53
C LEU A 110 2.62 -20.75 1.74
N ARG A 111 2.08 -20.67 2.98
CA ARG A 111 2.86 -20.93 4.20
C ARG A 111 3.22 -22.38 4.39
N ALA A 112 2.32 -23.30 4.03
CA ALA A 112 2.63 -24.73 4.03
C ALA A 112 3.76 -25.08 3.05
N TRP A 113 3.92 -24.30 1.97
CA TRP A 113 4.96 -24.49 0.96
C TRP A 113 6.29 -23.79 1.29
N ALA A 114 6.26 -22.62 1.94
CA ALA A 114 7.45 -21.80 2.21
C ALA A 114 8.41 -22.37 3.28
N GLY A 115 8.02 -23.41 4.02
CA GLY A 115 8.85 -24.06 5.04
C GLY A 115 9.03 -23.23 6.32
N PRO A 116 9.65 -23.80 7.38
CA PRO A 116 9.82 -23.13 8.67
C PRO A 116 10.79 -21.95 8.57
N VAL A 117 10.39 -20.81 9.13
CA VAL A 117 11.22 -19.61 9.20
C VAL A 117 12.28 -19.83 10.28
N HIS A 118 13.55 -19.90 9.89
CA HIS A 118 14.66 -20.03 10.84
C HIS A 118 14.97 -18.64 11.42
N PRO A 119 14.83 -18.42 12.74
CA PRO A 119 15.19 -17.14 13.34
C PRO A 119 16.69 -16.90 13.17
N LEU A 120 17.11 -15.66 12.85
CA LEU A 120 18.52 -15.30 12.89
C LEU A 120 19.05 -15.47 14.33
N PRO A 121 20.30 -15.94 14.52
CA PRO A 121 20.90 -16.21 15.84
C PRO A 121 21.09 -14.96 16.74
N LEU A 122 20.65 -13.79 16.30
CA LEU A 122 20.77 -12.52 17.02
C LEU A 122 19.80 -12.40 18.21
N SER A 123 18.89 -13.36 18.44
CA SER A 123 18.00 -13.38 19.60
C SER A 123 18.72 -13.62 20.94
N GLY A 124 20.00 -14.03 20.93
CA GLY A 124 20.82 -14.22 22.12
C GLY A 124 21.50 -12.97 22.69
N ILE A 125 21.40 -11.80 22.04
CA ILE A 125 22.14 -10.59 22.46
C ILE A 125 21.28 -9.64 23.33
N ARG A 126 19.99 -9.91 23.51
CA ARG A 126 19.11 -9.09 24.37
C ARG A 126 18.85 -9.75 25.72
N HIS A 127 19.88 -9.85 26.55
CA HIS A 127 19.77 -9.92 28.02
C HIS A 127 21.13 -9.58 28.65
N LYS A 128 21.51 -8.30 28.63
CA LYS A 128 22.27 -7.62 29.69
C LYS A 128 21.92 -6.14 29.66
#